data_AF-A0A961LDI0-F1
#
_entry.id   AF-A0A961LDI0-F1
#
_cell.length_a   1.000
_cell.length_b   1.000
_cell.length_c   1.000
_cell.angle_alpha   90.00
_cell.angle_beta   90.00
_cell.angle_gamma   90.00
#
_symmetry.space_group_name_H-M   'P 1'
#
loop_
_entity.id
_entity.type
_entity.pdbx_description
1 polymer ?
#
loop_
_entity_poly.entity_id
_entity_poly.type
_entity_poly.pdbx_seq_one_letter_code
_entity_poly.pdbx_strand_id
1 'polypeptide(L)'
;MTALLLGFLAFAAAAQGVEEKKAELEKLSAQIARIETAVQEKTTDDAALVKLRIDLESFSKAVIDFGVSLRPRLSQINARLEELGPPPQAGEPAEPEQLTQERNALQEEKSIHNSLLSDAETLSIRASQSIDQIGELRRNLFTNTLFQRANIGAAIDRNTWGSFLEEMAVAFHTLTSRIQFMLTFRHTELLLAAGLSILFGIGAYFAVGRTFGAIVRRREEAEEPSYIAKLSLAFWSTVIPSLGVAASLAATFGIFSYMSIFTADTLDLVEALLISCAAIFFIQRLANVLLAPSDAGRRLIMIADAPARMLMVLIQLLAMIHVLDFLFERIFATLSSPLSLTVAKSLISSVAIGIILILIALVKPFRDESTGATLSWPRWIRLPIILVAVFIIAATFIGYIGLARFIATQIVMTGAILATMYIGVQSGHVLADEPVFQQSAIGRKLKTQFSLPDTTLDQISLLLSFLVNIMVILVGLPLILLQWGFNRLDIQTWLYRILTDIQIGTISISIVGIVFGTLVFVVGFFATRRLQRWLDGSVMARSRVDPGVRNSIRTIVGYAGVVLAAMVGLSAAGFDLSSLALVAGALSLGI
;
A
#
# COMPACT_ATOMS: atom_id res chain seq x y z
N MET A 1 -49.26 34.30 -18.78
CA MET A 1 -48.50 35.01 -17.74
C MET A 1 -47.81 34.06 -16.76
N THR A 2 -48.50 33.03 -16.27
CA THR A 2 -47.94 31.98 -15.38
C THR A 2 -46.83 31.12 -16.00
N ALA A 3 -46.92 30.75 -17.29
CA ALA A 3 -45.87 30.00 -17.99
C ALA A 3 -44.58 30.83 -18.21
N LEU A 4 -44.73 32.14 -18.48
CA LEU A 4 -43.62 33.09 -18.59
C LEU A 4 -42.90 33.29 -17.24
N LEU A 5 -43.64 33.36 -16.14
CA LEU A 5 -43.09 33.44 -14.78
C LEU A 5 -42.35 32.17 -14.36
N LEU A 6 -42.87 30.99 -14.73
CA LEU A 6 -42.21 29.69 -14.48
C LEU A 6 -40.91 29.53 -15.30
N GLY A 7 -40.91 29.95 -16.56
CA GLY A 7 -39.69 29.99 -17.39
C GLY A 7 -38.64 30.96 -16.85
N PHE A 8 -39.05 32.13 -16.36
CA PHE A 8 -38.13 33.12 -15.77
C PHE A 8 -37.51 32.65 -14.44
N LEU A 9 -38.30 31.96 -13.60
CA LEU A 9 -37.81 31.38 -12.34
C LEU A 9 -36.85 30.21 -12.57
N ALA A 10 -37.10 29.37 -13.57
CA ALA A 10 -36.19 28.29 -13.95
C ALA A 10 -34.88 28.83 -14.55
N PHE A 11 -34.96 29.88 -15.37
CA PHE A 11 -33.78 30.55 -15.94
C PHE A 11 -32.95 31.27 -14.88
N ALA A 12 -33.59 31.93 -13.92
CA ALA A 12 -32.91 32.57 -12.78
C ALA A 12 -32.21 31.55 -11.89
N ALA A 13 -32.83 30.39 -11.61
CA ALA A 13 -32.22 29.32 -10.83
C ALA A 13 -31.03 28.66 -11.56
N ALA A 14 -31.13 28.47 -12.89
CA ALA A 14 -30.03 27.96 -13.71
C ALA A 14 -28.85 28.95 -13.76
N ALA A 15 -29.12 30.25 -13.92
CA ALA A 15 -28.12 31.30 -13.88
C ALA A 15 -27.40 31.36 -12.52
N GLN A 16 -28.13 31.16 -11.42
CA GLN A 16 -27.56 31.12 -10.07
C GLN A 16 -26.62 29.92 -9.86
N GLY A 17 -26.99 28.74 -10.37
CA GLY A 17 -26.15 27.54 -10.30
C GLY A 17 -24.87 27.63 -11.15
N VAL A 18 -24.94 28.27 -12.31
CA VAL A 18 -23.76 28.53 -13.17
C VAL A 18 -22.78 29.47 -12.49
N GLU A 19 -23.27 30.53 -11.85
CA GLU A 19 -22.42 31.51 -11.18
C GLU A 19 -21.74 30.92 -9.93
N GLU A 20 -22.44 30.07 -9.18
CA GLU A 20 -21.85 29.31 -8.08
C GLU A 20 -20.72 28.38 -8.56
N LYS A 21 -20.92 27.70 -9.71
CA LYS A 21 -19.90 26.82 -10.29
C LYS A 21 -18.68 27.58 -10.82
N LYS A 22 -18.88 28.76 -11.41
CA LYS A 22 -17.76 29.65 -11.77
C LYS A 22 -16.97 30.08 -10.54
N ALA A 23 -17.65 30.52 -9.48
CA ALA A 23 -16.99 30.94 -8.24
C ALA A 23 -16.23 29.78 -7.56
N GLU A 24 -16.76 28.56 -7.62
CA GLU A 24 -16.09 27.35 -7.15
C GLU A 24 -14.80 27.09 -7.94
N LEU A 25 -14.87 27.18 -9.28
CA LEU A 25 -13.71 27.00 -10.17
C LEU A 25 -12.66 28.10 -9.98
N GLU A 26 -13.06 29.36 -9.78
CA GLU A 26 -12.15 30.47 -9.49
C GLU A 26 -11.38 30.25 -8.18
N LYS A 27 -12.04 29.71 -7.15
CA LYS A 27 -11.36 29.34 -5.90
C LYS A 27 -10.30 28.25 -6.14
N LEU A 28 -10.60 27.25 -6.97
CA LEU A 28 -9.65 26.22 -7.36
C LEU A 28 -8.47 26.84 -8.13
N SER A 29 -8.73 27.70 -9.11
CA SER A 29 -7.69 28.44 -9.85
C SER A 29 -6.77 29.25 -8.92
N ALA A 30 -7.34 29.97 -7.94
CA ALA A 30 -6.57 30.70 -6.94
C ALA A 30 -5.76 29.77 -6.01
N GLN A 31 -6.30 28.60 -5.66
CA GLN A 31 -5.62 27.63 -4.82
C GLN A 31 -4.38 27.05 -5.51
N ILE A 32 -4.48 26.61 -6.78
CA ILE A 32 -3.31 26.08 -7.50
C ILE A 32 -2.24 27.14 -7.70
N ALA A 33 -2.60 28.39 -8.00
CA ALA A 33 -1.63 29.47 -8.18
C ALA A 33 -0.82 29.72 -6.89
N ARG A 34 -1.46 29.66 -5.72
CA ARG A 34 -0.79 29.75 -4.42
C ARG A 34 0.17 28.59 -4.18
N ILE A 35 -0.25 27.37 -4.51
CA ILE A 35 0.59 26.18 -4.36
C ILE A 35 1.81 26.25 -5.29
N GLU A 36 1.61 26.57 -6.57
CA GLU A 36 2.69 26.76 -7.55
C GLU A 36 3.71 27.81 -7.09
N THR A 37 3.23 28.93 -6.54
CA THR A 37 4.11 29.97 -5.98
C THR A 37 4.94 29.43 -4.81
N ALA A 38 4.31 28.70 -3.89
CA ALA A 38 5.00 28.09 -2.76
C ALA A 38 6.03 27.02 -3.18
N VAL A 39 5.80 26.31 -4.29
CA VAL A 39 6.77 25.36 -4.86
C VAL A 39 8.04 26.10 -5.32
N GLN A 40 7.88 27.27 -5.95
CA GLN A 40 9.01 28.09 -6.41
C GLN A 40 9.80 28.71 -5.24
N GLU A 41 9.13 29.07 -4.15
CA GLU A 41 9.78 29.64 -2.95
C GLU A 41 10.54 28.59 -2.12
N LYS A 42 10.08 27.33 -2.12
CA LYS A 42 10.58 26.28 -1.22
C LYS A 42 11.36 25.18 -1.93
N THR A 43 12.07 25.53 -3.00
CA THR A 43 12.84 24.59 -3.85
C THR A 43 13.93 23.81 -3.12
N THR A 44 14.37 24.26 -1.93
CA THR A 44 15.42 23.63 -1.13
C THR A 44 14.92 22.89 0.11
N ASP A 45 13.62 22.92 0.40
CA ASP A 45 13.00 22.32 1.58
C ASP A 45 12.17 21.08 1.18
N ASP A 46 12.78 19.89 1.31
CA ASP A 46 12.10 18.62 0.97
C ASP A 46 10.81 18.41 1.77
N ALA A 47 10.79 18.79 3.06
CA ALA A 47 9.62 18.60 3.91
C ALA A 47 8.45 19.50 3.47
N ALA A 48 8.75 20.73 3.05
CA ALA A 48 7.74 21.60 2.46
C ALA A 48 7.25 21.09 1.10
N LEU A 49 8.15 20.60 0.25
CA LEU A 49 7.80 20.01 -1.05
C LEU A 49 6.89 18.78 -0.90
N VAL A 50 7.11 17.94 0.13
CA VAL A 50 6.21 16.82 0.45
C VAL A 50 4.80 17.31 0.80
N LYS A 51 4.68 18.37 1.62
CA LYS A 51 3.38 18.95 2.00
C LYS A 51 2.65 19.54 0.78
N LEU A 52 3.35 20.34 -0.03
CA LEU A 52 2.79 20.94 -1.25
C LEU A 52 2.32 19.89 -2.25
N ARG A 53 3.02 18.75 -2.33
CA ARG A 53 2.60 17.62 -3.15
C ARG A 53 1.31 16.97 -2.65
N ILE A 54 1.13 16.82 -1.34
CA ILE A 54 -0.12 16.35 -0.73
C ILE A 54 -1.26 17.35 -1.03
N ASP A 55 -0.97 18.66 -0.94
CA ASP A 55 -1.94 19.69 -1.28
C ASP A 55 -2.35 19.61 -2.75
N LEU A 56 -1.42 19.38 -3.69
CA LEU A 56 -1.72 19.15 -5.11
C LEU A 56 -2.52 17.86 -5.36
N GLU A 57 -2.26 16.79 -4.61
CA GLU A 57 -3.05 15.55 -4.67
C GLU A 57 -4.51 15.81 -4.25
N SER A 58 -4.69 16.55 -3.14
CA SER A 58 -6.02 16.95 -2.66
C SER A 58 -6.73 17.88 -3.64
N PHE A 59 -5.99 18.80 -4.26
CA PHE A 59 -6.47 19.71 -5.28
C PHE A 59 -6.91 18.96 -6.55
N SER A 60 -6.09 18.03 -7.04
CA SER A 60 -6.43 17.21 -8.22
C SER A 60 -7.73 16.43 -8.00
N LYS A 61 -7.92 15.88 -6.80
CA LYS A 61 -9.19 15.25 -6.42
C LYS A 61 -10.37 16.25 -6.46
N ALA A 62 -10.21 17.44 -5.90
CA ALA A 62 -11.26 18.46 -5.90
C ALA A 62 -11.65 18.90 -7.33
N VAL A 63 -10.67 19.03 -8.23
CA VAL A 63 -10.91 19.34 -9.65
C VAL A 63 -11.67 18.21 -10.37
N ILE A 64 -11.32 16.95 -10.09
CA ILE A 64 -12.05 15.79 -10.62
C ILE A 64 -13.49 15.77 -10.10
N ASP A 65 -13.68 15.97 -8.80
CA ASP A 65 -15.00 16.01 -8.16
C ASP A 65 -15.85 17.15 -8.76
N PHE A 66 -15.25 18.32 -9.01
CA PHE A 66 -15.89 19.43 -9.73
C PHE A 66 -16.35 19.01 -11.13
N GLY A 67 -15.47 18.42 -11.95
CA GLY A 67 -15.80 17.95 -13.30
C GLY A 67 -16.90 16.89 -13.30
N VAL A 68 -16.90 15.97 -12.32
CA VAL A 68 -17.96 14.98 -12.13
C VAL A 68 -19.29 15.65 -11.78
N SER A 69 -19.27 16.72 -10.98
CA SER A 69 -20.47 17.46 -10.59
C SER A 69 -21.19 18.13 -11.77
N LEU A 70 -20.50 18.42 -12.88
CA LEU A 70 -21.09 19.00 -14.10
C LEU A 70 -21.83 17.97 -14.96
N ARG A 71 -21.49 16.68 -14.84
CA ARG A 71 -22.03 15.61 -15.71
C ARG A 71 -23.55 15.45 -15.65
N PRO A 72 -24.22 15.45 -14.48
CA PRO A 72 -25.67 15.28 -14.43
C PRO A 72 -26.41 16.37 -15.19
N ARG A 73 -25.97 17.63 -15.05
CA ARG A 73 -26.61 18.77 -15.73
C ARG A 73 -26.37 18.75 -17.23
N LEU A 74 -25.15 18.45 -17.66
CA LEU A 74 -24.83 18.25 -19.09
C LEU A 74 -25.66 17.13 -19.71
N SER A 75 -25.87 16.02 -18.99
CA SER A 75 -26.72 14.92 -19.43
C SER A 75 -28.19 15.36 -19.61
N GLN A 76 -28.73 16.10 -18.64
CA GLN A 76 -30.09 16.67 -18.73
C GLN A 76 -30.24 17.63 -19.91
N ILE A 77 -29.26 18.53 -20.12
CA ILE A 77 -29.29 19.48 -21.23
C ILE A 77 -29.23 18.73 -22.57
N ASN A 78 -28.37 17.71 -22.70
CA ASN A 78 -28.27 16.91 -23.92
C ASN A 78 -29.58 16.15 -24.20
N ALA A 79 -30.17 15.50 -23.20
CA ALA A 79 -31.45 14.81 -23.35
C ALA A 79 -32.57 15.78 -23.79
N ARG A 80 -32.60 16.98 -23.21
CA ARG A 80 -33.60 18.00 -23.56
C ARG A 80 -33.41 18.57 -24.96
N LEU A 81 -32.16 18.80 -25.39
CA LEU A 81 -31.85 19.21 -26.75
C LEU A 81 -32.19 18.12 -27.78
N GLU A 82 -32.05 16.85 -27.40
CA GLU A 82 -32.42 15.70 -28.24
C GLU A 82 -33.95 15.58 -28.38
N GLU A 83 -34.71 15.81 -27.30
CA GLU A 83 -36.18 15.92 -27.34
C GLU A 83 -36.69 17.08 -28.21
N LEU A 84 -36.01 18.23 -28.18
CA LEU A 84 -36.37 19.42 -28.97
C LEU A 84 -36.08 19.27 -30.47
N GLY A 85 -35.18 18.37 -30.85
CA GLY A 85 -34.81 18.13 -32.25
C GLY A 85 -34.03 19.29 -32.91
N PRO A 86 -33.57 19.06 -34.16
CA PRO A 86 -32.84 20.07 -34.93
C PRO A 86 -33.75 21.24 -35.32
N PRO A 87 -33.18 22.43 -35.59
CA PRO A 87 -33.94 23.57 -36.10
C PRO A 87 -34.58 23.24 -37.47
N PRO A 88 -35.73 23.87 -37.82
CA PRO A 88 -36.44 23.63 -39.07
C PRO A 88 -35.54 23.82 -40.29
N GLN A 89 -35.67 22.95 -41.29
CA GLN A 89 -34.92 23.11 -42.54
C GLN A 89 -35.51 24.25 -43.39
N ALA A 90 -34.70 24.83 -44.28
CA ALA A 90 -35.13 25.91 -45.16
C ALA A 90 -36.34 25.47 -46.02
N GLY A 91 -37.52 26.02 -45.72
CA GLY A 91 -38.79 25.69 -46.38
C GLY A 91 -39.86 25.06 -45.48
N GLU A 92 -39.51 24.66 -44.25
CA GLU A 92 -40.47 24.18 -43.25
C GLU A 92 -41.18 25.34 -42.51
N PRO A 93 -42.40 25.13 -41.98
CA PRO A 93 -43.10 26.16 -41.21
C PRO A 93 -42.26 26.61 -40.01
N ALA A 94 -42.23 27.93 -39.79
CA ALA A 94 -41.44 28.54 -38.72
C ALA A 94 -41.84 27.95 -37.35
N GLU A 95 -40.84 27.48 -36.61
CA GLU A 95 -41.02 26.95 -35.27
C GLU A 95 -41.50 28.06 -34.32
N PRO A 96 -42.35 27.74 -33.32
CA PRO A 96 -42.71 28.68 -32.27
C PRO A 96 -41.48 29.37 -31.65
N GLU A 97 -41.51 30.70 -31.52
CA GLU A 97 -40.40 31.49 -30.97
C GLU A 97 -39.93 30.98 -29.60
N GLN A 98 -40.84 30.43 -28.79
CA GLN A 98 -40.54 29.86 -27.47
C GLN A 98 -39.59 28.65 -27.54
N LEU A 99 -39.76 27.76 -28.51
CA LEU A 99 -38.89 26.58 -28.67
C LEU A 99 -37.51 26.99 -29.19
N THR A 100 -37.47 27.96 -30.10
CA THR A 100 -36.21 28.56 -30.56
C THR A 100 -35.45 29.22 -29.41
N GLN A 101 -36.14 29.97 -28.54
CA GLN A 101 -35.55 30.58 -27.35
C GLN A 101 -35.06 29.53 -26.34
N GLU A 102 -35.84 28.47 -26.06
CA GLU A 102 -35.44 27.38 -25.17
C GLU A 102 -34.20 26.64 -25.70
N ARG A 103 -34.16 26.33 -27.01
CA ARG A 103 -33.00 25.69 -27.66
C ARG A 103 -31.74 26.54 -27.54
N ASN A 104 -31.84 27.83 -27.84
CA ASN A 104 -30.71 28.76 -27.77
C ASN A 104 -30.20 28.89 -26.33
N ALA A 105 -31.09 29.01 -25.35
CA ALA A 105 -30.75 29.07 -23.92
C ALA A 105 -30.01 27.79 -23.46
N LEU A 106 -30.50 26.61 -23.85
CA LEU A 106 -29.86 25.33 -23.51
C LEU A 106 -28.50 25.15 -24.20
N GLN A 107 -28.36 25.61 -25.45
CA GLN A 107 -27.07 25.62 -26.14
C GLN A 107 -26.05 26.56 -25.48
N GLU A 108 -26.50 27.72 -25.01
CA GLU A 108 -25.68 28.66 -24.24
C GLU A 108 -25.26 28.04 -22.90
N GLU A 109 -26.19 27.45 -22.14
CA GLU A 109 -25.88 26.78 -20.88
C GLU A 109 -24.90 25.62 -21.07
N LYS A 110 -25.07 24.83 -22.15
CA LYS A 110 -24.16 23.74 -22.53
C LYS A 110 -22.76 24.26 -22.85
N SER A 111 -22.64 25.37 -23.58
CA SER A 111 -21.34 25.94 -23.93
C SER A 111 -20.59 26.41 -22.69
N ILE A 112 -21.28 27.01 -21.73
CA ILE A 112 -20.70 27.42 -20.44
C ILE A 112 -20.22 26.21 -19.64
N HIS A 113 -21.04 25.16 -19.49
CA HIS A 113 -20.63 23.95 -18.77
C HIS A 113 -19.45 23.24 -19.44
N ASN A 114 -19.39 23.21 -20.77
CA ASN A 114 -18.25 22.68 -21.51
C ASN A 114 -16.99 23.53 -21.29
N SER A 115 -17.11 24.85 -21.23
CA SER A 115 -15.99 25.74 -20.88
C SER A 115 -15.47 25.44 -19.47
N LEU A 116 -16.37 25.34 -18.48
CA LEU A 116 -16.01 25.00 -17.09
C LEU A 116 -15.31 23.64 -17.00
N LEU A 117 -15.76 22.66 -17.79
CA LEU A 117 -15.12 21.35 -17.86
C LEU A 117 -13.70 21.45 -18.46
N SER A 118 -13.54 22.20 -19.56
CA SER A 118 -12.24 22.44 -20.19
C SER A 118 -11.26 23.17 -19.26
N ASP A 119 -11.75 24.13 -18.48
CA ASP A 119 -10.94 24.85 -17.50
C ASP A 119 -10.53 23.92 -16.34
N ALA A 120 -11.45 23.08 -15.87
CA ALA A 120 -11.14 22.05 -14.88
C ALA A 120 -10.09 21.05 -15.40
N GLU A 121 -10.19 20.59 -16.65
CA GLU A 121 -9.16 19.76 -17.29
C GLU A 121 -7.79 20.47 -17.32
N THR A 122 -7.77 21.76 -17.63
CA THR A 122 -6.55 22.58 -17.61
C THR A 122 -5.94 22.67 -16.21
N LEU A 123 -6.76 22.87 -15.18
CA LEU A 123 -6.32 22.87 -13.78
C LEU A 123 -5.75 21.50 -13.37
N SER A 124 -6.36 20.41 -13.83
CA SER A 124 -5.86 19.05 -13.58
C SER A 124 -4.49 18.84 -14.20
N ILE A 125 -4.28 19.27 -15.45
CA ILE A 125 -2.98 19.18 -16.14
C ILE A 125 -1.91 20.00 -15.41
N ARG A 126 -2.22 21.23 -14.98
CA ARG A 126 -1.29 22.06 -14.19
C ARG A 126 -0.90 21.42 -12.86
N ALA A 127 -1.86 20.79 -12.19
CA ALA A 127 -1.61 20.07 -10.95
C ALA A 127 -0.65 18.90 -11.18
N SER A 128 -0.87 18.10 -12.24
CA SER A 128 0.02 17.02 -12.64
C SER A 128 1.44 17.51 -12.95
N GLN A 129 1.58 18.57 -13.75
CA GLN A 129 2.88 19.17 -14.05
C GLN A 129 3.62 19.66 -12.80
N SER A 130 2.88 20.26 -11.85
CA SER A 130 3.47 20.71 -10.58
C SER A 130 3.89 19.53 -9.68
N ILE A 131 3.13 18.42 -9.68
CA ILE A 131 3.52 17.18 -8.99
C ILE A 131 4.82 16.62 -9.59
N ASP A 132 4.93 16.61 -10.92
CA ASP A 132 6.12 16.14 -11.62
C ASP A 132 7.34 17.03 -11.34
N GLN A 133 7.15 18.35 -11.36
CA GLN A 133 8.20 19.32 -11.01
C GLN A 133 8.68 19.13 -9.56
N ILE A 134 7.77 18.94 -8.60
CA ILE A 134 8.15 18.62 -7.22
C ILE A 134 8.94 17.30 -7.19
N GLY A 135 8.51 16.29 -7.94
CA GLY A 135 9.24 15.02 -8.06
C GLY A 135 10.68 15.21 -8.53
N GLU A 136 10.89 16.04 -9.55
CA GLU A 136 12.22 16.38 -10.06
C GLU A 136 13.06 17.17 -9.06
N LEU A 137 12.50 18.22 -8.43
CA LEU A 137 13.18 19.01 -7.41
C LEU A 137 13.64 18.12 -6.25
N ARG A 138 12.75 17.28 -5.73
CA ARG A 138 13.06 16.36 -4.62
C ARG A 138 14.12 15.33 -5.01
N ARG A 139 14.06 14.79 -6.24
CA ARG A 139 15.11 13.90 -6.77
C ARG A 139 16.46 14.60 -6.81
N ASN A 140 16.51 15.85 -7.29
CA ASN A 140 17.73 16.64 -7.34
C ASN A 140 18.27 16.98 -5.95
N LEU A 141 17.39 17.35 -5.00
CA LEU A 141 17.78 17.55 -3.60
C LEU A 141 18.36 16.27 -3.01
N PHE A 142 17.69 15.13 -3.19
CA PHE A 142 18.18 13.84 -2.72
C PHE A 142 19.56 13.50 -3.31
N THR A 143 19.74 13.62 -4.62
CA THR A 143 21.04 13.39 -5.28
C THR A 143 22.12 14.34 -4.74
N ASN A 144 21.80 15.62 -4.60
CA ASN A 144 22.74 16.60 -4.07
C ASN A 144 23.12 16.28 -2.63
N THR A 145 22.17 15.96 -1.75
CA THR A 145 22.44 15.57 -0.35
C THR A 145 23.25 14.28 -0.27
N LEU A 146 23.01 13.30 -1.17
CA LEU A 146 23.72 12.03 -1.19
C LEU A 146 25.21 12.21 -1.53
N PHE A 147 25.50 13.04 -2.55
CA PHE A 147 26.85 13.29 -3.06
C PHE A 147 27.49 14.56 -2.52
N GLN A 148 26.85 15.28 -1.60
CA GLN A 148 27.45 16.44 -0.95
C GLN A 148 28.64 15.99 -0.10
N ARG A 149 29.81 16.58 -0.37
CA ARG A 149 31.03 16.28 0.36
C ARG A 149 31.09 17.10 1.64
N ALA A 150 30.97 16.44 2.78
CA ALA A 150 31.13 17.06 4.08
C ALA A 150 32.60 17.24 4.44
N ASN A 151 32.93 18.31 5.17
CA ASN A 151 34.26 18.52 5.70
C ASN A 151 34.49 17.63 6.93
N ILE A 152 35.14 16.48 6.72
CA ILE A 152 35.43 15.51 7.79
C ILE A 152 36.37 16.10 8.86
N GLY A 153 37.28 17.00 8.46
CA GLY A 153 38.19 17.64 9.41
C GLY A 153 37.45 18.41 10.50
N ALA A 154 36.36 19.08 10.13
CA ALA A 154 35.48 19.76 11.09
C ALA A 154 34.65 18.76 11.94
N ALA A 155 34.31 17.59 11.41
CA ALA A 155 33.52 16.58 12.12
C ALA A 155 34.32 15.80 13.17
N ILE A 156 35.63 15.62 12.95
CA ILE A 156 36.54 14.89 13.84
C ILE A 156 37.27 15.83 14.81
N ASP A 157 37.10 17.15 14.67
CA ASP A 157 37.72 18.11 15.58
C ASP A 157 37.28 17.90 17.04
N ARG A 158 38.20 18.11 17.98
CA ARG A 158 37.96 17.94 19.42
C ARG A 158 36.82 18.86 19.90
N ASN A 159 36.68 20.04 19.30
CA ASN A 159 35.62 20.98 19.63
C ASN A 159 34.23 20.46 19.23
N THR A 160 34.11 19.77 18.10
CA THR A 160 32.85 19.17 17.63
C THR A 160 32.40 18.03 18.52
N TRP A 161 33.35 17.27 19.10
CA TRP A 161 33.01 16.26 20.10
C TRP A 161 32.57 16.89 21.43
N GLY A 162 33.23 17.99 21.84
CA GLY A 162 32.79 18.76 23.01
C GLY A 162 31.36 19.27 22.85
N SER A 163 31.07 19.92 21.72
CA SER A 163 29.73 20.45 21.43
C SER A 163 28.69 19.36 21.24
N PHE A 164 29.05 18.19 20.69
CA PHE A 164 28.10 17.06 20.64
C PHE A 164 27.69 16.60 22.03
N LEU A 165 28.65 16.44 22.95
CA LEU A 165 28.36 15.99 24.32
C LEU A 165 27.54 17.05 25.08
N GLU A 166 27.84 18.33 24.87
CA GLU A 166 27.06 19.44 25.42
C GLU A 166 25.63 19.44 24.87
N GLU A 167 25.45 19.31 23.56
CA GLU A 167 24.14 19.26 22.91
C GLU A 167 23.34 18.04 23.38
N MET A 168 24.00 16.90 23.58
CA MET A 168 23.38 15.70 24.17
C MET A 168 22.95 15.94 25.62
N ALA A 169 23.76 16.63 26.41
CA ALA A 169 23.40 16.99 27.78
C ALA A 169 22.20 17.97 27.79
N VAL A 170 22.19 18.96 26.89
CA VAL A 170 21.07 19.89 26.70
C VAL A 170 19.82 19.15 26.25
N ALA A 171 19.92 18.25 25.27
CA ALA A 171 18.81 17.43 24.79
C ALA A 171 18.25 16.57 25.93
N PHE A 172 19.12 15.90 26.68
CA PHE A 172 18.73 15.07 27.82
C PHE A 172 18.06 15.90 28.92
N HIS A 173 18.64 17.06 29.26
CA HIS A 173 18.06 17.98 30.24
C HIS A 173 16.69 18.50 29.78
N THR A 174 16.56 18.84 28.50
CA THR A 174 15.31 19.34 27.89
C THR A 174 14.24 18.27 27.87
N LEU A 175 14.58 17.04 27.51
CA LEU A 175 13.66 15.90 27.58
C LEU A 175 13.23 15.62 29.02
N THR A 176 14.18 15.59 29.95
CA THR A 176 13.92 15.34 31.37
C THR A 176 13.04 16.44 31.97
N SER A 177 13.30 17.71 31.66
CA SER A 177 12.49 18.82 32.14
C SER A 177 11.07 18.80 31.54
N ARG A 178 10.91 18.45 30.27
CA ARG A 178 9.59 18.28 29.62
C ARG A 178 8.79 17.14 30.25
N ILE A 179 9.43 16.00 30.50
CA ILE A 179 8.81 14.85 31.19
C ILE A 179 8.43 15.25 32.63
N GLN A 180 9.33 15.92 33.35
CA GLN A 180 9.07 16.36 34.72
C GLN A 180 7.93 17.38 34.77
N PHE A 181 7.87 18.31 33.83
CA PHE A 181 6.76 19.25 33.69
C PHE A 181 5.43 18.50 33.49
N MET A 182 5.39 17.48 32.64
CA MET A 182 4.18 16.68 32.41
C MET A 182 3.75 15.89 33.64
N LEU A 183 4.70 15.24 34.30
CA LEU A 183 4.45 14.50 35.54
C LEU A 183 3.99 15.39 36.69
N THR A 184 4.35 16.68 36.67
CA THR A 184 3.97 17.62 37.73
C THR A 184 2.65 18.32 37.41
N PHE A 185 2.52 18.90 36.21
CA PHE A 185 1.44 19.82 35.86
C PHE A 185 0.31 19.18 35.02
N ARG A 186 0.57 18.04 34.35
CA ARG A 186 -0.37 17.34 33.44
C ARG A 186 -0.61 15.88 33.87
N HIS A 187 -0.41 15.58 35.15
CA HIS A 187 -0.39 14.20 35.65
C HIS A 187 -1.74 13.47 35.45
N THR A 188 -2.86 14.19 35.53
CA THR A 188 -4.19 13.60 35.34
C THR A 188 -4.39 13.17 33.89
N GLU A 189 -4.06 14.04 32.93
CA GLU A 189 -4.14 13.71 31.51
C GLU A 189 -3.16 12.60 31.12
N LEU A 190 -1.94 12.63 31.68
CA LEU A 190 -0.93 11.60 31.47
C LEU A 190 -1.38 10.24 32.02
N LEU A 191 -1.94 10.19 33.23
CA LEU A 191 -2.44 8.95 33.84
C LEU A 191 -3.62 8.38 33.06
N LEU A 192 -4.56 9.23 32.63
CA LEU A 192 -5.69 8.80 31.79
C LEU A 192 -5.19 8.25 30.46
N ALA A 193 -4.29 8.95 29.79
CA ALA A 193 -3.75 8.54 28.50
C ALA A 193 -2.90 7.27 28.60
N ALA A 194 -2.08 7.14 29.64
CA ALA A 194 -1.33 5.91 29.93
C ALA A 194 -2.29 4.76 30.24
N GLY A 195 -3.34 5.01 31.04
CA GLY A 195 -4.39 4.02 31.34
C GLY A 195 -5.10 3.53 30.07
N LEU A 196 -5.54 4.45 29.20
CA LEU A 196 -6.16 4.12 27.92
C LEU A 196 -5.20 3.38 26.99
N SER A 197 -3.93 3.78 26.94
CA SER A 197 -2.89 3.13 26.12
C SER A 197 -2.63 1.70 26.59
N ILE A 198 -2.57 1.48 27.92
CA ILE A 198 -2.42 0.15 28.52
C ILE A 198 -3.67 -0.70 28.27
N LEU A 199 -4.87 -0.14 28.47
CA LEU A 199 -6.12 -0.86 28.19
C LEU A 199 -6.22 -1.26 26.73
N PHE A 200 -5.84 -0.38 25.81
CA PHE A 200 -5.79 -0.68 24.39
C PHE A 200 -4.73 -1.75 24.08
N GLY A 201 -3.53 -1.64 24.65
CA GLY A 201 -2.47 -2.63 24.47
C GLY A 201 -2.85 -4.02 24.98
N ILE A 202 -3.49 -4.08 26.16
CA ILE A 202 -4.07 -5.31 26.73
C ILE A 202 -5.16 -5.85 25.81
N GLY A 203 -6.09 -5.00 25.36
CA GLY A 203 -7.16 -5.36 24.43
C GLY A 203 -6.61 -5.92 23.12
N ALA A 204 -5.60 -5.28 22.54
CA ALA A 204 -4.92 -5.72 21.33
C ALA A 204 -4.21 -7.07 21.54
N TYR A 205 -3.49 -7.23 22.66
CA TYR A 205 -2.83 -8.48 23.03
C TYR A 205 -3.84 -9.63 23.20
N PHE A 206 -4.96 -9.40 23.89
CA PHE A 206 -6.01 -10.40 24.04
C PHE A 206 -6.73 -10.71 22.73
N ALA A 207 -7.02 -9.70 21.91
CA ALA A 207 -7.64 -9.88 20.60
C ALA A 207 -6.75 -10.75 19.70
N VAL A 208 -5.45 -10.44 19.65
CA VAL A 208 -4.42 -11.22 18.96
C VAL A 208 -4.32 -12.64 19.52
N GLY A 209 -4.20 -12.78 20.83
CA GLY A 209 -4.06 -14.07 21.52
C GLY A 209 -5.30 -14.96 21.38
N ARG A 210 -6.50 -14.38 21.31
CA ARG A 210 -7.75 -15.12 21.12
C ARG A 210 -7.97 -15.55 19.67
N THR A 211 -7.60 -14.71 18.71
CA THR A 211 -7.79 -15.00 17.28
C THR A 211 -6.71 -15.95 16.74
N PHE A 212 -5.46 -15.80 17.18
CA PHE A 212 -4.31 -16.54 16.64
C PHE A 212 -3.58 -17.41 17.66
N GLY A 213 -3.79 -17.21 18.97
CA GLY A 213 -3.01 -17.92 19.99
C GLY A 213 -3.26 -19.42 20.06
N ALA A 214 -4.40 -19.92 19.58
CA ALA A 214 -4.64 -21.36 19.44
C ALA A 214 -3.85 -21.99 18.29
N ILE A 215 -3.51 -21.20 17.25
CA ILE A 215 -2.70 -21.65 16.11
C ILE A 215 -1.22 -21.66 16.49
N VAL A 216 -0.78 -20.65 17.25
CA VAL A 216 0.61 -20.53 17.72
C VAL A 216 0.93 -21.59 18.78
N ARG A 217 0.14 -21.72 19.87
CA ARG A 217 0.42 -22.69 20.96
C ARG A 217 0.43 -24.15 20.48
N ARG A 218 -0.55 -24.55 19.66
CA ARG A 218 -0.61 -25.94 19.14
C ARG A 218 0.60 -26.33 18.29
N ARG A 219 1.28 -25.34 17.67
CA ARG A 219 2.49 -25.57 16.87
C ARG A 219 3.77 -25.45 17.71
N GLU A 220 3.73 -24.73 18.83
CA GLU A 220 4.84 -24.63 19.80
C GLU A 220 5.03 -25.88 20.67
N GLU A 221 3.98 -26.68 20.86
CA GLU A 221 4.00 -27.91 21.69
C GLU A 221 4.49 -29.17 20.95
N ALA A 222 4.76 -29.09 19.65
CA ALA A 222 5.28 -30.23 18.87
C ALA A 222 6.77 -30.46 19.16
N GLU A 223 7.15 -31.67 19.58
CA GLU A 223 8.53 -32.07 19.92
C GLU A 223 9.47 -32.04 18.70
N GLU A 224 9.00 -32.43 17.52
CA GLU A 224 9.70 -32.30 16.24
C GLU A 224 8.78 -31.63 15.20
N PRO A 225 8.73 -30.29 15.16
CA PRO A 225 7.87 -29.61 14.21
C PRO A 225 8.34 -29.90 12.78
N SER A 226 7.42 -30.28 11.88
CA SER A 226 7.69 -30.30 10.43
C SER A 226 8.29 -28.94 10.01
N TYR A 227 9.12 -28.91 8.96
CA TYR A 227 9.63 -27.67 8.35
C TYR A 227 8.50 -26.64 8.14
N ILE A 228 7.32 -27.11 7.81
CA ILE A 228 6.10 -26.34 7.59
C ILE A 228 5.52 -25.76 8.87
N ALA A 229 5.52 -26.54 9.95
CA ALA A 229 5.15 -26.05 11.27
C ALA A 229 6.13 -24.95 11.73
N LYS A 230 7.43 -25.11 11.48
CA LYS A 230 8.45 -24.09 11.78
C LYS A 230 8.22 -22.80 11.00
N LEU A 231 7.95 -22.89 9.70
CA LEU A 231 7.84 -21.74 8.79
C LEU A 231 6.53 -20.95 8.93
N SER A 232 5.43 -21.64 9.14
CA SER A 232 4.16 -21.00 9.49
C SER A 232 4.19 -20.38 10.88
N LEU A 233 4.78 -21.07 11.87
CA LEU A 233 4.99 -20.53 13.21
C LEU A 233 5.89 -19.29 13.13
N ALA A 234 6.97 -19.36 12.37
CA ALA A 234 7.87 -18.25 12.06
C ALA A 234 7.11 -17.02 11.54
N PHE A 235 6.37 -17.16 10.44
CA PHE A 235 5.61 -16.05 9.86
C PHE A 235 4.62 -15.44 10.84
N TRP A 236 3.76 -16.26 11.44
CA TRP A 236 2.70 -15.78 12.32
C TRP A 236 3.21 -15.27 13.68
N SER A 237 4.30 -15.83 14.20
CA SER A 237 4.95 -15.38 15.44
C SER A 237 5.80 -14.12 15.27
N THR A 238 6.15 -13.74 14.05
CA THR A 238 6.73 -12.43 13.72
C THR A 238 5.63 -11.41 13.41
N VAL A 239 4.80 -11.66 12.39
CA VAL A 239 3.89 -10.64 11.82
C VAL A 239 2.80 -10.21 12.81
N ILE A 240 2.10 -11.16 13.43
CA ILE A 240 0.95 -10.81 14.28
C ILE A 240 1.37 -10.04 15.55
N PRO A 241 2.37 -10.49 16.33
CA PRO A 241 2.80 -9.73 17.50
C PRO A 241 3.35 -8.36 17.11
N SER A 242 4.08 -8.25 15.99
CA SER A 242 4.62 -6.97 15.53
C SER A 242 3.52 -6.01 15.09
N LEU A 243 2.47 -6.49 14.42
CA LEU A 243 1.29 -5.68 14.12
C LEU A 243 0.54 -5.28 15.38
N GLY A 244 0.41 -6.18 16.37
CA GLY A 244 -0.21 -5.88 17.65
C GLY A 244 0.53 -4.79 18.43
N VAL A 245 1.86 -4.88 18.49
CA VAL A 245 2.72 -3.85 19.11
C VAL A 245 2.65 -2.54 18.32
N ALA A 246 2.77 -2.59 16.99
CA ALA A 246 2.67 -1.38 16.16
C ALA A 246 1.31 -0.69 16.31
N ALA A 247 0.20 -1.44 16.31
CA ALA A 247 -1.14 -0.91 16.53
C ALA A 247 -1.29 -0.32 17.94
N SER A 248 -0.74 -0.99 18.96
CA SER A 248 -0.74 -0.48 20.33
C SER A 248 0.03 0.83 20.46
N LEU A 249 1.21 0.92 19.86
CA LEU A 249 2.05 2.12 19.90
C LEU A 249 1.45 3.26 19.07
N ALA A 250 0.84 2.95 17.92
CA ALA A 250 0.10 3.93 17.11
C ALA A 250 -1.13 4.47 17.86
N ALA A 251 -1.85 3.61 18.59
CA ALA A 251 -2.95 4.05 19.45
C ALA A 251 -2.45 4.92 20.60
N THR A 252 -1.34 4.57 21.26
CA THR A 252 -0.68 5.40 22.27
C THR A 252 -0.36 6.79 21.72
N PHE A 253 0.25 6.85 20.54
CA PHE A 253 0.53 8.12 19.86
C PHE A 253 -0.75 8.92 19.56
N GLY A 254 -1.78 8.27 19.02
CA GLY A 254 -3.07 8.90 18.73
C GLY A 254 -3.76 9.45 19.98
N ILE A 255 -3.72 8.73 21.10
CA ILE A 255 -4.26 9.19 22.38
C ILE A 255 -3.48 10.41 22.87
N PHE A 256 -2.14 10.37 22.83
CA PHE A 256 -1.27 11.48 23.25
C PHE A 256 -1.46 12.73 22.40
N SER A 257 -1.63 12.56 21.09
CA SER A 257 -1.93 13.62 20.13
C SER A 257 -3.32 14.21 20.38
N TYR A 258 -4.35 13.38 20.48
CA TYR A 258 -5.73 13.80 20.71
C TYR A 258 -5.90 14.58 22.01
N MET A 259 -5.28 14.10 23.10
CA MET A 259 -5.34 14.75 24.41
C MET A 259 -4.39 15.95 24.53
N SER A 260 -3.62 16.27 23.48
CA SER A 260 -2.69 17.43 23.46
C SER A 260 -1.75 17.47 24.67
N ILE A 261 -1.27 16.28 25.08
CA ILE A 261 -0.42 16.12 26.29
C ILE A 261 0.96 16.73 26.06
N PHE A 262 1.48 16.54 24.85
CA PHE A 262 2.79 16.98 24.42
C PHE A 262 2.68 18.22 23.53
N THR A 263 3.66 19.13 23.61
CA THR A 263 3.86 20.15 22.58
C THR A 263 4.22 19.48 21.25
N ALA A 264 4.00 20.13 20.10
CA ALA A 264 4.28 19.57 18.78
C ALA A 264 5.71 18.98 18.69
N ASP A 265 6.72 19.75 19.08
CA ASP A 265 8.12 19.31 19.10
C ASP A 265 8.37 18.07 19.97
N THR A 266 7.68 17.97 21.13
CA THR A 266 7.84 16.80 22.01
C THR A 266 7.07 15.61 21.47
N LEU A 267 5.92 15.85 20.84
CA LEU A 267 5.11 14.81 20.22
C LEU A 267 5.87 14.14 19.07
N ASP A 268 6.61 14.91 18.26
CA ASP A 268 7.47 14.38 17.20
C ASP A 268 8.58 13.46 17.75
N LEU A 269 9.18 13.82 18.89
CA LEU A 269 10.18 12.97 19.57
C LEU A 269 9.55 11.71 20.16
N VAL A 270 8.35 11.81 20.71
CA VAL A 270 7.59 10.65 21.21
C VAL A 270 7.21 9.73 20.06
N GLU A 271 6.78 10.26 18.91
CA GLU A 271 6.51 9.47 17.70
C GLU A 271 7.76 8.70 17.28
N ALA A 272 8.90 9.38 17.21
CA ALA A 272 10.16 8.78 16.83
C ALA A 272 10.56 7.63 17.79
N LEU A 273 10.34 7.82 19.09
CA LEU A 273 10.58 6.78 20.11
C LEU A 273 9.64 5.58 19.94
N LEU A 274 8.35 5.81 19.70
CA LEU A 274 7.37 4.74 19.52
C LEU A 274 7.66 3.93 18.24
N ILE A 275 7.99 4.60 17.13
CA ILE A 275 8.43 3.95 15.88
C ILE A 275 9.70 3.11 16.12
N SER A 276 10.65 3.67 16.87
CA SER A 276 11.90 3.00 17.24
C SER A 276 11.67 1.72 18.05
N CYS A 277 10.78 1.76 19.04
CA CYS A 277 10.38 0.59 19.81
C CYS A 277 9.73 -0.49 18.93
N ALA A 278 8.83 -0.08 18.02
CA ALA A 278 8.19 -0.99 17.07
C ALA A 278 9.22 -1.66 16.14
N ALA A 279 10.19 -0.89 15.63
CA ALA A 279 11.25 -1.38 14.75
C ALA A 279 12.18 -2.37 15.45
N ILE A 280 12.66 -2.06 16.66
CA ILE A 280 13.49 -2.99 17.45
C ILE A 280 12.74 -4.29 17.73
N PHE A 281 11.48 -4.18 18.17
CA PHE A 281 10.66 -5.36 18.45
C PHE A 281 10.49 -6.23 17.20
N PHE A 282 10.19 -5.62 16.05
CA PHE A 282 10.05 -6.31 14.78
C PHE A 282 11.35 -6.98 14.33
N ILE A 283 12.47 -6.27 14.32
CA ILE A 283 13.76 -6.82 13.87
C ILE A 283 14.22 -7.94 14.80
N GLN A 284 14.04 -7.79 16.12
CA GLN A 284 14.34 -8.84 17.07
C GLN A 284 13.48 -10.09 16.82
N ARG A 285 12.17 -9.94 16.59
CA ARG A 285 11.28 -11.05 16.27
C ARG A 285 11.67 -11.75 14.98
N LEU A 286 11.97 -10.98 13.95
CA LEU A 286 12.39 -11.47 12.64
C LEU A 286 13.71 -12.25 12.74
N ALA A 287 14.71 -11.70 13.42
CA ALA A 287 15.99 -12.34 13.62
C ALA A 287 15.88 -13.63 14.47
N ASN A 288 15.09 -13.59 15.55
CA ASN A 288 14.83 -14.76 16.40
C ASN A 288 14.20 -15.91 15.61
N VAL A 289 13.28 -15.59 14.72
CA VAL A 289 12.56 -16.57 13.91
C VAL A 289 13.46 -17.18 12.84
N LEU A 290 14.29 -16.37 12.18
CA LEU A 290 15.20 -16.84 11.14
C LEU A 290 16.36 -17.68 11.70
N LEU A 291 16.90 -17.29 12.86
CA LEU A 291 18.12 -17.88 13.42
C LEU A 291 17.86 -18.89 14.55
N ALA A 292 16.71 -18.81 15.23
CA ALA A 292 16.32 -19.59 16.41
C ALA A 292 17.53 -19.97 17.32
N PRO A 293 18.15 -18.98 17.99
CA PRO A 293 19.41 -19.19 18.72
C PRO A 293 19.30 -20.15 19.91
N SER A 294 18.10 -20.28 20.48
CA SER A 294 17.83 -21.08 21.68
C SER A 294 17.28 -22.49 21.39
N ASP A 295 16.79 -22.73 20.17
CA ASP A 295 16.18 -24.01 19.78
C ASP A 295 16.61 -24.42 18.37
N ALA A 296 17.60 -25.34 18.31
CA ALA A 296 18.13 -25.85 17.05
C ALA A 296 17.08 -26.60 16.22
N GLY A 297 16.10 -27.23 16.88
CA GLY A 297 15.03 -27.97 16.24
C GLY A 297 14.06 -27.07 15.47
N ARG A 298 14.04 -25.76 15.74
CA ARG A 298 13.09 -24.80 15.11
C ARG A 298 13.70 -23.93 14.01
N ARG A 299 14.99 -24.08 13.70
CA ARG A 299 15.66 -23.25 12.69
C ARG A 299 15.13 -23.49 11.29
N LEU A 300 14.88 -22.40 10.57
CA LEU A 300 14.51 -22.43 9.14
C LEU A 300 15.72 -22.59 8.23
N ILE A 301 16.88 -22.10 8.68
CA ILE A 301 18.16 -22.20 7.97
C ILE A 301 19.08 -23.09 8.81
N MET A 302 19.67 -24.11 8.19
CA MET A 302 20.61 -25.03 8.86
C MET A 302 21.92 -24.29 9.20
N ILE A 303 21.93 -23.63 10.36
CA ILE A 303 23.05 -22.86 10.91
C ILE A 303 23.50 -23.51 12.22
N ALA A 304 24.81 -23.52 12.47
CA ALA A 304 25.38 -23.98 13.74
C ALA A 304 25.00 -23.06 14.92
N ASP A 305 24.93 -23.61 16.14
CA ASP A 305 24.39 -22.91 17.31
C ASP A 305 25.14 -21.62 17.69
N ALA A 306 26.47 -21.69 17.74
CA ALA A 306 27.30 -20.55 18.11
C ALA A 306 27.22 -19.42 17.07
N PRO A 307 27.37 -19.68 15.76
CA PRO A 307 27.13 -18.70 14.71
C PRO A 307 25.72 -18.07 14.73
N ALA A 308 24.67 -18.86 15.01
CA ALA A 308 23.31 -18.33 15.10
C ALA A 308 23.16 -17.28 16.21
N ARG A 309 23.72 -17.54 17.41
CA ARG A 309 23.76 -16.56 18.51
C ARG A 309 24.57 -15.31 18.15
N MET A 310 25.71 -15.48 17.50
CA MET A 310 26.55 -14.36 17.07
C MET A 310 25.83 -13.48 16.04
N LEU A 311 25.20 -14.07 15.02
CA LEU A 311 24.40 -13.35 14.03
C LEU A 311 23.22 -12.62 14.68
N MET A 312 22.56 -13.23 15.66
CA MET A 312 21.48 -12.59 16.40
C MET A 312 21.94 -11.29 17.07
N VAL A 313 23.07 -11.33 17.78
CA VAL A 313 23.64 -10.15 18.44
C VAL A 313 24.07 -9.10 17.41
N LEU A 314 24.72 -9.51 16.31
CA LEU A 314 25.15 -8.57 15.27
C LEU A 314 23.97 -7.88 14.58
N ILE A 315 22.90 -8.59 14.27
CA ILE A 315 21.67 -8.02 13.67
C ILE A 315 20.97 -7.09 14.67
N GLN A 316 20.94 -7.43 15.96
CA GLN A 316 20.40 -6.55 16.99
C GLN A 316 21.22 -5.27 17.16
N LEU A 317 22.56 -5.37 17.15
CA LEU A 317 23.44 -4.20 17.19
C LEU A 317 23.24 -3.31 15.95
N LEU A 318 23.11 -3.92 14.78
CA LEU A 318 22.83 -3.21 13.53
C LEU A 318 21.50 -2.43 13.62
N ALA A 319 20.45 -3.08 14.11
CA ALA A 319 19.14 -2.46 14.34
C ALA A 319 19.20 -1.33 15.38
N MET A 320 19.90 -1.56 16.48
CA MET A 320 20.07 -0.57 17.56
C MET A 320 20.78 0.68 17.05
N ILE A 321 21.88 0.53 16.30
CA ILE A 321 22.61 1.67 15.74
C ILE A 321 21.73 2.45 14.76
N HIS A 322 20.97 1.76 13.90
CA HIS A 322 20.06 2.42 12.98
C HIS A 322 18.96 3.21 13.71
N VAL A 323 18.36 2.62 14.74
CA VAL A 323 17.35 3.29 15.56
C VAL A 323 17.92 4.48 16.33
N LEU A 324 19.12 4.36 16.90
CA LEU A 324 19.79 5.48 17.56
C LEU A 324 20.11 6.60 16.57
N ASP A 325 20.56 6.28 15.35
CA ASP A 325 20.78 7.27 14.31
C ASP A 325 19.49 8.03 13.95
N PHE A 326 18.37 7.31 13.84
CA PHE A 326 17.04 7.88 13.58
C PHE A 326 16.58 8.79 14.74
N LEU A 327 16.73 8.36 15.99
CA LEU A 327 16.36 9.17 17.17
C LEU A 327 17.21 10.44 17.26
N PHE A 328 18.52 10.33 17.09
CA PHE A 328 19.41 11.50 17.11
C PHE A 328 19.13 12.46 15.96
N GLU A 329 18.74 11.96 14.78
CA GLU A 329 18.28 12.83 13.70
C GLU A 329 17.11 13.70 14.13
N ARG A 330 16.11 13.07 14.75
CA ARG A 330 14.89 13.76 15.20
C ARG A 330 15.20 14.76 16.29
N ILE A 331 16.03 14.40 17.27
CA ILE A 331 16.48 15.30 18.33
C ILE A 331 17.21 16.52 17.76
N PHE A 332 18.20 16.32 16.88
CA PHE A 332 18.97 17.42 16.31
C PHE A 332 18.14 18.32 15.39
N ALA A 333 17.19 17.75 14.64
CA ALA A 333 16.25 18.53 13.85
C ALA A 333 15.37 19.43 14.75
N THR A 334 14.85 18.90 15.86
CA THR A 334 14.03 19.66 16.80
C THR A 334 14.82 20.75 17.53
N LEU A 335 16.09 20.51 17.85
CA LEU A 335 16.95 21.49 18.53
C LEU A 335 17.61 22.50 17.58
N SER A 336 17.38 22.37 16.27
CA SER A 336 18.06 23.18 15.24
C SER A 336 19.59 23.10 15.37
N SER A 337 20.10 21.92 15.73
CA SER A 337 21.52 21.72 16.03
C SER A 337 22.40 21.94 14.79
N PRO A 338 23.67 22.35 14.95
CA PRO A 338 24.59 22.58 13.84
C PRO A 338 24.80 21.34 12.96
N LEU A 339 24.96 21.55 11.64
CA LEU A 339 25.19 20.48 10.66
C LEU A 339 26.40 19.59 11.02
N SER A 340 27.42 20.14 11.68
CA SER A 340 28.60 19.39 12.13
C SER A 340 28.27 18.23 13.08
N LEU A 341 27.23 18.38 13.93
CA LEU A 341 26.78 17.33 14.84
C LEU A 341 26.05 16.19 14.10
N THR A 342 25.22 16.54 13.12
CA THR A 342 24.55 15.57 12.23
C THR A 342 25.56 14.79 11.39
N VAL A 343 26.62 15.47 10.92
CA VAL A 343 27.75 14.87 10.22
C VAL A 343 28.53 13.93 11.14
N ALA A 344 28.86 14.35 12.36
CA ALA A 344 29.60 13.55 13.33
C ALA A 344 28.84 12.28 13.74
N LYS A 345 27.54 12.36 14.06
CA LYS A 345 26.73 11.17 14.38
C LYS A 345 26.67 10.19 13.21
N SER A 346 26.50 10.72 11.99
CA SER A 346 26.35 9.91 10.79
C SER A 346 27.65 9.18 10.43
N LEU A 347 28.79 9.80 10.73
CA LEU A 347 30.11 9.17 10.64
C LEU A 347 30.21 7.97 11.58
N ILE A 348 29.84 8.15 12.86
CA ILE A 348 29.90 7.09 13.87
C ILE A 348 28.96 5.93 13.50
N SER A 349 27.71 6.24 13.15
CA SER A 349 26.71 5.22 12.80
C SER A 349 27.09 4.45 11.54
N SER A 350 27.55 5.14 10.47
CA SER A 350 27.96 4.50 9.22
C SER A 350 29.19 3.61 9.37
N VAL A 351 30.21 4.06 10.12
CA VAL A 351 31.41 3.24 10.40
C VAL A 351 31.04 2.02 11.25
N ALA A 352 30.22 2.20 12.30
CA ALA A 352 29.78 1.09 13.14
C ALA A 352 28.97 0.05 12.35
N ILE A 353 28.06 0.48 11.47
CA ILE A 353 27.32 -0.40 10.56
C ILE A 353 28.28 -1.14 9.62
N GLY A 354 29.23 -0.44 9.00
CA GLY A 354 30.25 -1.05 8.15
C GLY A 354 31.07 -2.13 8.87
N ILE A 355 31.52 -1.86 10.11
CA ILE A 355 32.24 -2.84 10.94
C ILE A 355 31.36 -4.05 11.24
N ILE A 356 30.11 -3.84 11.64
CA ILE A 356 29.18 -4.94 11.94
C ILE A 356 28.92 -5.80 10.70
N LEU A 357 28.79 -5.20 9.51
CA LEU A 357 28.64 -5.95 8.27
C LEU A 357 29.89 -6.81 7.95
N ILE A 358 31.09 -6.27 8.20
CA ILE A 358 32.33 -7.07 8.10
C ILE A 358 32.28 -8.23 9.10
N LEU A 359 31.89 -7.99 10.35
CA LEU A 359 31.75 -9.05 11.37
C LEU A 359 30.74 -10.12 10.94
N ILE A 360 29.59 -9.73 10.38
CA ILE A 360 28.58 -10.65 9.84
C ILE A 360 29.17 -11.50 8.70
N ALA A 361 29.93 -10.89 7.79
CA ALA A 361 30.58 -11.60 6.69
C ALA A 361 31.69 -12.57 7.13
N LEU A 362 32.29 -12.34 8.29
CA LEU A 362 33.31 -13.21 8.88
C LEU A 362 32.72 -14.39 9.66
N VAL A 363 31.44 -14.36 10.01
CA VAL A 363 30.76 -15.50 10.64
C VAL A 363 30.82 -16.72 9.72
N LYS A 364 30.98 -17.91 10.33
CA LYS A 364 30.93 -19.21 9.66
C LYS A 364 29.63 -19.93 10.00
N PRO A 365 28.51 -19.63 9.33
CA PRO A 365 27.18 -20.07 9.76
C PRO A 365 26.92 -21.57 9.55
N PHE A 366 27.43 -22.16 8.48
CA PHE A 366 27.08 -23.54 8.10
C PHE A 366 27.93 -24.54 8.86
N ARG A 367 27.41 -25.76 9.03
CA ARG A 367 28.14 -26.89 9.63
C ARG A 367 28.36 -27.95 8.56
N ASP A 368 29.59 -28.42 8.44
CA ASP A 368 29.91 -29.59 7.64
C ASP A 368 29.42 -30.84 8.40
N GLU A 369 28.55 -31.63 7.76
CA GLU A 369 28.00 -32.85 8.35
C GLU A 369 29.07 -33.94 8.53
N SER A 370 30.12 -33.93 7.72
CA SER A 370 31.17 -34.96 7.74
C SER A 370 32.26 -34.69 8.78
N THR A 371 32.67 -33.43 8.96
CA THR A 371 33.76 -33.03 9.85
C THR A 371 33.30 -32.30 11.11
N GLY A 372 32.05 -31.86 11.16
CA GLY A 372 31.51 -31.01 12.23
C GLY A 372 32.07 -29.58 12.24
N ALA A 373 32.96 -29.23 11.29
CA ALA A 373 33.57 -27.91 11.21
C ALA A 373 32.57 -26.84 10.72
N THR A 374 32.79 -25.59 11.12
CA THR A 374 31.97 -24.46 10.64
C THR A 374 32.51 -23.92 9.32
N LEU A 375 31.61 -23.74 8.35
CA LEU A 375 31.90 -23.25 7.00
C LEU A 375 31.48 -21.78 6.86
N SER A 376 32.30 -21.00 6.16
CA SER A 376 32.00 -19.60 5.83
C SER A 376 30.81 -19.47 4.89
N TRP A 377 30.21 -18.27 4.87
CA TRP A 377 29.27 -17.89 3.82
C TRP A 377 29.81 -18.21 2.42
N PRO A 378 28.95 -18.66 1.48
CA PRO A 378 29.29 -18.74 0.07
C PRO A 378 29.89 -17.42 -0.43
N ARG A 379 30.89 -17.51 -1.31
CA ARG A 379 31.61 -16.32 -1.81
C ARG A 379 30.67 -15.28 -2.43
N TRP A 380 29.60 -15.72 -3.07
CA TRP A 380 28.60 -14.83 -3.69
C TRP A 380 27.73 -14.08 -2.68
N ILE A 381 27.63 -14.50 -1.42
CA ILE A 381 27.01 -13.72 -0.32
C ILE A 381 28.08 -12.88 0.37
N ARG A 382 29.20 -13.51 0.71
CA ARG A 382 30.26 -12.90 1.51
C ARG A 382 30.90 -11.68 0.84
N LEU A 383 31.23 -11.80 -0.46
CA LEU A 383 31.94 -10.75 -1.18
C LEU A 383 31.09 -9.47 -1.30
N PRO A 384 29.81 -9.51 -1.70
CA PRO A 384 28.96 -8.31 -1.70
C PRO A 384 28.84 -7.65 -0.33
N ILE A 385 28.66 -8.41 0.77
CA ILE A 385 28.58 -7.82 2.11
C ILE A 385 29.87 -7.08 2.46
N ILE A 386 31.03 -7.66 2.18
CA ILE A 386 32.34 -7.03 2.44
C ILE A 386 32.53 -5.79 1.56
N LEU A 387 32.23 -5.89 0.26
CA LEU A 387 32.38 -4.77 -0.67
C LEU A 387 31.53 -3.58 -0.25
N VAL A 388 30.27 -3.84 0.10
CA VAL A 388 29.35 -2.80 0.57
C VAL A 388 29.82 -2.21 1.90
N ALA A 389 30.28 -3.04 2.84
CA ALA A 389 30.80 -2.57 4.11
C ALA A 389 32.04 -1.67 3.96
N VAL A 390 33.00 -2.10 3.13
CA VAL A 390 34.19 -1.32 2.80
C VAL A 390 33.80 -0.04 2.08
N PHE A 391 32.83 -0.08 1.17
CA PHE A 391 32.32 1.10 0.48
C PHE A 391 31.69 2.12 1.44
N ILE A 392 30.86 1.68 2.39
CA ILE A 392 30.27 2.57 3.42
C ILE A 392 31.39 3.28 4.20
N ILE A 393 32.38 2.52 4.66
CA ILE A 393 33.50 3.06 5.44
C ILE A 393 34.31 4.05 4.58
N ALA A 394 34.67 3.67 3.35
CA ALA A 394 35.42 4.51 2.44
C ALA A 394 34.66 5.80 2.07
N ALA A 395 33.38 5.70 1.72
CA ALA A 395 32.53 6.85 1.41
C ALA A 395 32.45 7.82 2.61
N THR A 396 32.34 7.28 3.82
CA THR A 396 32.36 8.07 5.07
C THR A 396 33.67 8.86 5.22
N PHE A 397 34.83 8.21 5.04
CA PHE A 397 36.14 8.84 5.17
C PHE A 397 36.56 9.72 3.98
N ILE A 398 35.89 9.61 2.84
CA ILE A 398 36.09 10.52 1.69
C ILE A 398 35.26 11.80 1.85
N GLY A 399 34.14 11.73 2.58
CA GLY A 399 33.27 12.85 2.92
C GLY A 399 31.85 12.71 2.36
N TYR A 400 31.53 11.60 1.69
CA TYR A 400 30.20 11.29 1.17
C TYR A 400 29.33 10.64 2.26
N ILE A 401 29.08 11.39 3.32
CA ILE A 401 28.39 10.89 4.52
C ILE A 401 26.92 10.59 4.22
N GLY A 402 26.26 11.42 3.40
CA GLY A 402 24.89 11.15 2.93
C GLY A 402 24.79 9.80 2.23
N LEU A 403 25.69 9.52 1.29
CA LEU A 403 25.77 8.24 0.58
C LEU A 403 26.01 7.05 1.52
N ALA A 404 27.00 7.16 2.41
CA ALA A 404 27.32 6.10 3.36
C ALA A 404 26.12 5.78 4.27
N ARG A 405 25.49 6.81 4.83
CA ARG A 405 24.30 6.69 5.69
C ARG A 405 23.11 6.10 4.94
N PHE A 406 22.88 6.54 3.70
CA PHE A 406 21.81 6.01 2.86
C PHE A 406 21.99 4.51 2.64
N ILE A 407 23.17 4.07 2.17
CA ILE A 407 23.45 2.65 1.93
C ILE A 407 23.34 1.84 3.23
N ALA A 408 23.91 2.34 4.32
CA ALA A 408 23.81 1.71 5.63
C ALA A 408 22.33 1.50 6.04
N THR A 409 21.50 2.54 5.89
CA THR A 409 20.05 2.48 6.15
C THR A 409 19.35 1.49 5.23
N GLN A 410 19.67 1.50 3.93
CA GLN A 410 19.05 0.60 2.96
C GLN A 410 19.36 -0.86 3.24
N ILE A 411 20.56 -1.20 3.71
CA ILE A 411 20.90 -2.58 4.08
C ILE A 411 20.02 -3.07 5.23
N VAL A 412 19.81 -2.23 6.25
CA VAL A 412 18.97 -2.59 7.40
C VAL A 412 17.50 -2.72 6.97
N MET A 413 16.97 -1.69 6.33
CA MET A 413 15.54 -1.59 6.01
C MET A 413 15.14 -2.52 4.86
N THR A 414 15.86 -2.48 3.74
CA THR A 414 15.62 -3.40 2.61
C THR A 414 15.90 -4.85 3.03
N GLY A 415 16.93 -5.08 3.85
CA GLY A 415 17.20 -6.41 4.41
C GLY A 415 16.04 -6.96 5.25
N ALA A 416 15.45 -6.13 6.13
CA ALA A 416 14.28 -6.52 6.93
C ALA A 416 13.04 -6.77 6.06
N ILE A 417 12.79 -5.94 5.04
CA ILE A 417 11.68 -6.14 4.09
C ILE A 417 11.89 -7.43 3.29
N LEU A 418 13.07 -7.66 2.73
CA LEU A 418 13.40 -8.87 1.98
C LEU A 418 13.32 -10.13 2.83
N ALA A 419 13.80 -10.09 4.08
CA ALA A 419 13.66 -11.18 5.03
C ALA A 419 12.18 -11.50 5.32
N THR A 420 11.34 -10.48 5.45
CA THR A 420 9.88 -10.64 5.63
C THR A 420 9.23 -11.22 4.37
N MET A 421 9.60 -10.72 3.19
CA MET A 421 9.14 -11.25 1.91
C MET A 421 9.55 -12.71 1.74
N TYR A 422 10.79 -13.07 2.09
CA TYR A 422 11.27 -14.44 2.05
C TYR A 422 10.40 -15.37 2.91
N ILE A 423 10.13 -15.01 4.16
CA ILE A 423 9.25 -15.81 5.03
C ILE A 423 7.83 -15.88 4.44
N GLY A 424 7.33 -14.79 3.84
CA GLY A 424 6.04 -14.76 3.17
C GLY A 424 5.94 -15.72 1.97
N VAL A 425 6.93 -15.68 1.07
CA VAL A 425 6.99 -16.58 -0.11
C VAL A 425 7.11 -18.03 0.31
N GLN A 426 7.99 -18.29 1.27
CA GLN A 426 8.16 -19.62 1.84
C GLN A 426 6.84 -20.12 2.49
N SER A 427 6.11 -19.25 3.19
CA SER A 427 4.77 -19.58 3.71
C SER A 427 3.76 -19.89 2.60
N GLY A 428 3.89 -19.25 1.44
CA GLY A 428 3.14 -19.59 0.23
C GLY A 428 3.47 -21.00 -0.27
N HIS A 429 4.74 -21.34 -0.48
CA HIS A 429 5.15 -22.68 -0.93
C HIS A 429 4.63 -23.79 -0.02
N VAL A 430 4.67 -23.56 1.29
CA VAL A 430 4.12 -24.46 2.29
C VAL A 430 2.64 -24.79 2.09
N LEU A 431 1.84 -23.80 1.67
CA LEU A 431 0.42 -24.01 1.39
C LEU A 431 0.19 -24.83 0.12
N ALA A 432 1.15 -24.88 -0.81
CA ALA A 432 1.06 -25.67 -2.03
C ALA A 432 1.46 -27.13 -1.82
N ASP A 433 2.52 -27.37 -1.05
CA ASP A 433 3.17 -28.68 -0.97
C ASP A 433 2.58 -29.59 0.13
N GLU A 434 1.93 -29.03 1.15
CA GLU A 434 1.31 -29.81 2.24
C GLU A 434 -0.20 -29.52 2.38
N PRO A 435 -0.98 -30.48 2.89
CA PRO A 435 -2.43 -30.35 3.12
C PRO A 435 -2.77 -29.46 4.35
N VAL A 436 -2.03 -28.36 4.55
CA VAL A 436 -2.18 -27.43 5.68
C VAL A 436 -3.57 -26.83 5.72
N PHE A 437 -4.10 -26.42 4.56
CA PHE A 437 -5.44 -25.87 4.47
C PHE A 437 -6.50 -26.91 4.83
N GLN A 438 -6.34 -28.15 4.40
CA GLN A 438 -7.28 -29.25 4.72
C GLN A 438 -7.40 -29.47 6.23
N GLN A 439 -6.28 -29.36 6.95
CA GLN A 439 -6.22 -29.54 8.40
C GLN A 439 -6.69 -28.30 9.18
N SER A 440 -6.75 -27.13 8.53
CA SER A 440 -7.23 -25.89 9.14
C SER A 440 -8.70 -26.00 9.59
N ALA A 441 -9.12 -25.14 10.53
CA ALA A 441 -10.52 -25.10 10.97
C ALA A 441 -11.49 -24.76 9.82
N ILE A 442 -11.04 -23.93 8.88
CA ILE A 442 -11.82 -23.52 7.70
C ILE A 442 -11.90 -24.66 6.69
N GLY A 443 -10.77 -25.31 6.38
CA GLY A 443 -10.75 -26.46 5.46
C GLY A 443 -11.56 -27.64 5.97
N ARG A 444 -11.48 -27.95 7.28
CA ARG A 444 -12.33 -28.97 7.91
C ARG A 444 -13.82 -28.62 7.83
N LYS A 445 -14.20 -27.36 8.09
CA LYS A 445 -15.59 -26.91 7.94
C LYS A 445 -16.07 -26.99 6.49
N LEU A 446 -15.23 -26.61 5.52
CA LEU A 446 -15.55 -26.71 4.09
C LEU A 446 -15.73 -28.18 3.68
N LYS A 447 -14.85 -29.06 4.14
CA LYS A 447 -14.96 -30.51 3.91
C LYS A 447 -16.25 -31.08 4.50
N THR A 448 -16.60 -30.75 5.74
CA THR A 448 -17.79 -31.30 6.40
C THR A 448 -19.09 -30.69 5.91
N GLN A 449 -19.13 -29.37 5.64
CA GLN A 449 -20.35 -28.66 5.25
C GLN A 449 -20.69 -28.85 3.77
N PHE A 450 -19.68 -28.92 2.90
CA PHE A 450 -19.86 -29.00 1.45
C PHE A 450 -19.45 -30.35 0.85
N SER A 451 -18.98 -31.31 1.66
CA SER A 451 -18.53 -32.64 1.21
C SER A 451 -17.52 -32.59 0.06
N LEU A 452 -16.61 -31.60 0.12
CA LEU A 452 -15.62 -31.39 -0.95
C LEU A 452 -14.61 -32.54 -1.00
N PRO A 453 -14.27 -33.03 -2.20
CA PRO A 453 -13.15 -33.96 -2.39
C PRO A 453 -11.83 -33.36 -1.93
N ASP A 454 -10.90 -34.22 -1.49
CA ASP A 454 -9.55 -33.80 -1.09
C ASP A 454 -8.80 -33.11 -2.24
N THR A 455 -9.03 -33.55 -3.48
CA THR A 455 -8.49 -32.90 -4.69
C THR A 455 -8.94 -31.45 -4.86
N THR A 456 -10.18 -31.11 -4.47
CA THR A 456 -10.67 -29.73 -4.52
C THR A 456 -10.04 -28.88 -3.42
N LEU A 457 -9.83 -29.45 -2.24
CA LEU A 457 -9.14 -28.74 -1.15
C LEU A 457 -7.66 -28.49 -1.49
N ASP A 458 -7.00 -29.43 -2.17
CA ASP A 458 -5.64 -29.23 -2.70
C ASP A 458 -5.59 -28.10 -3.74
N GLN A 459 -6.55 -28.06 -4.67
CA GLN A 459 -6.66 -26.94 -5.63
C GLN A 459 -6.85 -25.59 -4.94
N ILE A 460 -7.66 -25.53 -3.87
CA ILE A 460 -7.82 -24.31 -3.07
C ILE A 460 -6.51 -23.93 -2.37
N SER A 461 -5.75 -24.92 -1.88
CA SER A 461 -4.46 -24.71 -1.21
C SER A 461 -3.42 -24.14 -2.17
N LEU A 462 -3.35 -24.70 -3.39
CA LEU A 462 -2.52 -24.18 -4.50
C LEU A 462 -2.91 -22.74 -4.87
N LEU A 463 -4.21 -22.45 -4.98
CA LEU A 463 -4.68 -21.08 -5.26
C LEU A 463 -4.30 -20.12 -4.13
N LEU A 464 -4.44 -20.53 -2.87
CA LEU A 464 -4.08 -19.72 -1.71
C LEU A 464 -2.58 -19.45 -1.66
N SER A 465 -1.76 -20.47 -1.97
CA SER A 465 -0.30 -20.32 -2.11
C SER A 465 0.06 -19.25 -3.15
N PHE A 466 -0.54 -19.35 -4.33
CA PHE A 466 -0.34 -18.38 -5.41
C PHE A 466 -0.75 -16.96 -4.99
N LEU A 467 -1.90 -16.82 -4.33
CA LEU A 467 -2.38 -15.53 -3.81
C LEU A 467 -1.46 -14.95 -2.73
N VAL A 468 -0.93 -15.77 -1.82
CA VAL A 468 0.04 -15.32 -0.81
C VAL A 468 1.31 -14.80 -1.49
N ASN A 469 1.86 -15.54 -2.46
CA ASN A 469 3.06 -15.12 -3.19
C ASN A 469 2.85 -13.80 -3.95
N ILE A 470 1.70 -13.64 -4.62
CA ILE A 470 1.32 -12.38 -5.25
C ILE A 470 1.24 -11.26 -4.21
N MET A 471 0.57 -11.49 -3.07
CA MET A 471 0.42 -10.48 -2.02
C MET A 471 1.77 -10.04 -1.46
N VAL A 472 2.71 -10.98 -1.28
CA VAL A 472 4.06 -10.65 -0.82
C VAL A 472 4.79 -9.73 -1.80
N ILE A 473 4.66 -9.96 -3.11
CA ILE A 473 5.25 -9.08 -4.13
C ILE A 473 4.50 -7.74 -4.18
N LEU A 474 3.16 -7.78 -4.19
CA LEU A 474 2.28 -6.61 -4.28
C LEU A 474 2.46 -5.65 -3.09
N VAL A 475 2.81 -6.16 -1.91
CA VAL A 475 3.07 -5.34 -0.72
C VAL A 475 4.56 -5.04 -0.58
N GLY A 476 5.43 -6.05 -0.72
CA GLY A 476 6.86 -5.92 -0.48
C GLY A 476 7.57 -5.03 -1.49
N LEU A 477 7.24 -5.14 -2.78
CA LEU A 477 7.88 -4.33 -3.82
C LEU A 477 7.56 -2.84 -3.68
N PRO A 478 6.29 -2.40 -3.50
CA PRO A 478 6.00 -1.00 -3.17
C PRO A 478 6.71 -0.48 -1.92
N LEU A 479 6.83 -1.29 -0.87
CA LEU A 479 7.57 -0.88 0.33
C LEU A 479 9.05 -0.64 0.04
N ILE A 480 9.69 -1.49 -0.76
CA ILE A 480 11.08 -1.28 -1.20
C ILE A 480 11.17 0.00 -2.06
N LEU A 481 10.28 0.19 -3.03
CA LEU A 481 10.30 1.38 -3.89
C LEU A 481 10.14 2.66 -3.05
N LEU A 482 9.17 2.70 -2.12
CA LEU A 482 8.99 3.82 -1.19
C LEU A 482 10.26 4.07 -0.36
N GLN A 483 10.87 3.00 0.16
CA GLN A 483 12.10 3.09 0.95
C GLN A 483 13.29 3.65 0.13
N TRP A 484 13.31 3.41 -1.19
CA TRP A 484 14.31 3.93 -2.11
C TRP A 484 14.00 5.35 -2.64
N GLY A 485 12.93 5.98 -2.15
CA GLY A 485 12.55 7.34 -2.48
C GLY A 485 11.64 7.47 -3.70
N PHE A 486 11.09 6.36 -4.22
CA PHE A 486 10.07 6.43 -5.26
C PHE A 486 8.78 7.03 -4.70
N ASN A 487 8.10 7.75 -5.58
CA ASN A 487 6.86 8.43 -5.27
C ASN A 487 5.69 7.44 -5.15
N ARG A 488 4.87 7.60 -4.10
CA ARG A 488 3.65 6.81 -3.86
C ARG A 488 2.67 6.84 -5.03
N LEU A 489 2.45 7.99 -5.67
CA LEU A 489 1.51 8.08 -6.79
C LEU A 489 2.04 7.34 -8.03
N ASP A 490 3.34 7.43 -8.30
CA ASP A 490 3.94 6.74 -9.44
C ASP A 490 3.77 5.23 -9.24
N ILE A 491 4.07 4.75 -8.03
CA ILE A 491 3.85 3.35 -7.65
C ILE A 491 2.37 2.95 -7.78
N GLN A 492 1.44 3.78 -7.30
CA GLN A 492 0.00 3.53 -7.45
C GLN A 492 -0.40 3.47 -8.92
N THR A 493 0.07 4.41 -9.74
CA THR A 493 -0.23 4.48 -11.17
C THR A 493 0.29 3.25 -11.91
N TRP A 494 1.51 2.83 -11.60
CA TRP A 494 2.08 1.59 -12.14
C TRP A 494 1.29 0.36 -11.70
N LEU A 495 0.92 0.27 -10.42
CA LEU A 495 0.08 -0.81 -9.90
C LEU A 495 -1.29 -0.86 -10.60
N TYR A 496 -1.97 0.29 -10.74
CA TYR A 496 -3.22 0.39 -11.47
C TYR A 496 -3.05 -0.09 -12.90
N ARG A 497 -2.04 0.42 -13.61
CA ARG A 497 -1.77 0.04 -15.01
C ARG A 497 -1.52 -1.45 -15.18
N ILE A 498 -0.75 -2.07 -14.27
CA ILE A 498 -0.51 -3.53 -14.29
C ILE A 498 -1.80 -4.31 -14.04
N LEU A 499 -2.70 -3.79 -13.21
CA LEU A 499 -3.96 -4.47 -12.88
C LEU A 499 -5.05 -4.26 -13.95
N THR A 500 -5.02 -3.17 -14.71
CA THR A 500 -6.11 -2.79 -15.61
C THR A 500 -5.78 -2.77 -17.10
N ASP A 501 -4.52 -2.54 -17.50
CA ASP A 501 -4.15 -2.24 -18.89
C ASP A 501 -2.85 -2.98 -19.32
N ILE A 502 -2.90 -4.31 -19.37
CA ILE A 502 -1.81 -5.12 -19.94
C ILE A 502 -2.05 -5.26 -21.45
N GLN A 503 -1.31 -4.49 -22.26
CA GLN A 503 -1.41 -4.56 -23.72
C GLN A 503 -0.51 -5.67 -24.28
N ILE A 504 -1.08 -6.58 -25.05
CA ILE A 504 -0.36 -7.58 -25.86
C ILE A 504 -0.76 -7.36 -27.32
N GLY A 505 0.07 -6.64 -28.08
CA GLY A 505 -0.26 -6.22 -29.45
C GLY A 505 -1.42 -5.23 -29.46
N THR A 506 -2.52 -5.56 -30.15
CA THR A 506 -3.76 -4.75 -30.20
C THR A 506 -4.79 -5.15 -29.14
N ILE A 507 -4.51 -6.17 -28.32
CA ILE A 507 -5.45 -6.68 -27.31
C ILE A 507 -5.04 -6.15 -25.93
N SER A 508 -5.94 -5.41 -25.28
CA SER A 508 -5.80 -5.00 -23.88
C SER A 508 -6.42 -6.05 -22.96
N ILE A 509 -5.62 -6.61 -22.06
CA ILE A 509 -6.05 -7.58 -21.05
C ILE A 509 -6.04 -6.91 -19.68
N SER A 510 -7.16 -6.98 -18.97
CA SER A 510 -7.29 -6.48 -17.60
C SER A 510 -7.28 -7.65 -16.62
N ILE A 511 -6.37 -7.67 -15.65
CA ILE A 511 -6.38 -8.70 -14.57
C ILE A 511 -7.66 -8.57 -13.76
N VAL A 512 -8.03 -7.33 -13.41
CA VAL A 512 -9.28 -7.03 -12.71
C VAL A 512 -10.48 -7.48 -13.54
N GLY A 513 -10.45 -7.22 -14.86
CA GLY A 513 -11.43 -7.72 -15.80
C GLY A 513 -11.53 -9.25 -15.76
N ILE A 514 -10.43 -9.98 -15.89
CA ILE A 514 -10.43 -11.46 -15.84
C ILE A 514 -11.04 -11.99 -14.55
N VAL A 515 -10.65 -11.44 -13.39
CA VAL A 515 -11.20 -11.86 -12.09
C VAL A 515 -12.70 -11.59 -12.03
N PHE A 516 -13.13 -10.39 -12.43
CA PHE A 516 -14.55 -10.01 -12.43
C PHE A 516 -15.36 -10.86 -13.42
N GLY A 517 -14.87 -11.05 -14.64
CA GLY A 517 -15.47 -11.90 -15.65
C GLY A 517 -15.56 -13.37 -15.23
N THR A 518 -14.54 -13.88 -14.54
CA THR A 518 -14.56 -15.23 -13.92
C THR A 518 -15.65 -15.31 -12.86
N LEU A 519 -15.77 -14.30 -11.99
CA LEU A 519 -16.79 -14.25 -10.95
C LEU A 519 -18.20 -14.19 -11.57
N VAL A 520 -18.40 -13.37 -12.59
CA VAL A 520 -19.65 -13.26 -13.34
C VAL A 520 -20.01 -14.59 -14.01
N PHE A 521 -19.04 -15.28 -14.63
CA PHE A 521 -19.23 -16.62 -15.18
C PHE A 521 -19.67 -17.62 -14.11
N VAL A 522 -18.99 -17.67 -12.96
CA VAL A 522 -19.32 -18.58 -11.85
C VAL A 522 -20.74 -18.33 -11.36
N VAL A 523 -21.12 -17.06 -11.16
CA VAL A 523 -22.48 -16.68 -10.77
C VAL A 523 -23.50 -17.12 -11.82
N GLY A 524 -23.24 -16.85 -13.11
CA GLY A 524 -24.09 -17.26 -14.22
C GLY A 524 -24.24 -18.79 -14.34
N PHE A 525 -23.16 -19.53 -14.10
CA PHE A 525 -23.15 -20.99 -14.08
C PHE A 525 -24.03 -21.52 -12.94
N PHE A 526 -23.90 -21.00 -11.73
CA PHE A 526 -24.74 -21.38 -10.60
C PHE A 526 -26.21 -21.00 -10.81
N ALA A 527 -26.48 -19.83 -11.40
CA ALA A 527 -27.81 -19.40 -11.78
C ALA A 527 -28.45 -20.38 -12.78
N THR A 528 -27.70 -20.76 -13.84
CA THR A 528 -28.14 -21.76 -14.83
C THR A 528 -28.45 -23.11 -14.16
N ARG A 529 -27.55 -23.60 -13.29
CA ARG A 529 -27.76 -24.84 -12.51
C ARG A 529 -28.99 -24.76 -11.60
N ARG A 530 -29.32 -23.59 -11.06
CA ARG A 530 -30.51 -23.38 -10.23
C ARG A 530 -31.78 -23.32 -11.07
N LEU A 531 -31.73 -22.64 -12.21
CA LEU A 531 -32.81 -22.58 -13.19
C LEU A 531 -33.15 -23.99 -13.72
N GLN A 532 -32.13 -24.77 -14.11
CA GLN A 532 -32.32 -26.17 -14.53
C GLN A 532 -33.01 -27.00 -13.45
N ARG A 533 -32.56 -26.91 -12.18
CA ARG A 533 -33.18 -27.64 -11.05
C ARG A 533 -34.62 -27.21 -10.80
N TRP A 534 -34.92 -25.92 -10.91
CA TRP A 534 -36.28 -25.40 -10.74
C TRP A 534 -37.20 -25.83 -11.88
N LEU A 535 -36.75 -25.73 -13.13
CA LEU A 535 -37.48 -26.21 -14.31
C LEU A 535 -37.79 -27.70 -14.19
N ASP A 536 -36.79 -28.49 -13.81
CA ASP A 536 -36.90 -29.93 -13.70
C ASP A 536 -37.84 -30.34 -12.55
N GLY A 537 -37.71 -29.73 -11.37
CA GLY A 537 -38.45 -30.11 -10.17
C GLY A 537 -39.84 -29.47 -10.00
N SER A 538 -40.02 -28.22 -10.41
CA SER A 538 -41.26 -27.46 -10.17
C SER A 538 -42.17 -27.46 -11.38
N VAL A 539 -41.62 -27.22 -12.57
CA VAL A 539 -42.41 -27.02 -13.80
C VAL A 539 -42.67 -28.36 -14.49
N MET A 540 -41.61 -29.08 -14.84
CA MET A 540 -41.74 -30.30 -15.66
C MET A 540 -42.34 -31.47 -14.88
N ALA A 541 -42.06 -31.57 -13.57
CA ALA A 541 -42.67 -32.58 -12.71
C ALA A 541 -44.19 -32.42 -12.56
N ARG A 542 -44.73 -31.19 -12.70
CA ARG A 542 -46.16 -30.90 -12.60
C ARG A 542 -46.89 -31.02 -13.94
N SER A 543 -46.18 -30.86 -15.06
CA SER A 543 -46.76 -30.75 -16.40
C SER A 543 -46.87 -32.05 -17.21
N ARG A 544 -46.65 -33.24 -16.60
CA ARG A 544 -46.72 -34.56 -17.28
C ARG A 544 -45.91 -34.63 -18.59
N VAL A 545 -44.74 -34.01 -18.62
CA VAL A 545 -43.87 -33.96 -19.81
C VAL A 545 -43.14 -35.30 -19.96
N ASP A 546 -43.06 -35.84 -21.18
CA ASP A 546 -42.37 -37.09 -21.46
C ASP A 546 -40.89 -37.05 -21.05
N PRO A 547 -40.31 -38.17 -20.55
CA PRO A 547 -38.94 -38.22 -20.08
C PRO A 547 -37.91 -37.76 -21.12
N GLY A 548 -38.13 -38.09 -22.39
CA GLY A 548 -37.26 -37.69 -23.50
C GLY A 548 -37.25 -36.18 -23.71
N VAL A 549 -38.44 -35.57 -23.76
CA VAL A 549 -38.60 -34.10 -23.94
C VAL A 549 -38.00 -33.35 -22.75
N ARG A 550 -38.25 -33.84 -21.53
CA ARG A 550 -37.69 -33.31 -20.28
C ARG A 550 -36.16 -33.32 -20.30
N ASN A 551 -35.54 -34.43 -20.73
CA ASN A 551 -34.09 -34.54 -20.85
C ASN A 551 -33.52 -33.59 -21.92
N SER A 552 -34.19 -33.48 -23.08
CA SER A 552 -33.78 -32.56 -24.15
C SER A 552 -33.85 -31.11 -23.70
N ILE A 553 -34.96 -30.66 -23.08
CA ILE A 553 -35.09 -29.28 -22.59
C ILE A 553 -34.04 -28.99 -21.52
N ARG A 554 -33.85 -29.89 -20.55
CA ARG A 554 -32.83 -29.71 -19.51
C ARG A 554 -31.43 -29.56 -20.11
N THR A 555 -31.13 -30.34 -21.14
CA THR A 555 -29.86 -30.32 -21.85
C THR A 555 -29.66 -29.01 -22.63
N ILE A 556 -30.66 -28.60 -23.43
CA ILE A 556 -30.63 -27.36 -24.22
C ILE A 556 -30.49 -26.14 -23.32
N VAL A 557 -31.33 -26.01 -22.29
CA VAL A 557 -31.26 -24.90 -21.32
C VAL A 557 -29.94 -24.88 -20.58
N GLY A 558 -29.37 -26.07 -20.31
CA GLY A 558 -28.05 -26.20 -19.71
C GLY A 558 -26.94 -25.65 -20.58
N TYR A 559 -26.81 -26.15 -21.80
CA TYR A 559 -25.76 -25.72 -22.71
C TYR A 559 -25.92 -24.25 -23.10
N ALA A 560 -27.14 -23.82 -23.43
CA ALA A 560 -27.41 -22.42 -23.76
C ALA A 560 -27.07 -21.49 -22.58
N GLY A 561 -27.48 -21.85 -21.35
CA GLY A 561 -27.19 -21.04 -20.17
C GLY A 561 -25.70 -20.98 -19.82
N VAL A 562 -24.95 -22.07 -19.99
CA VAL A 562 -23.49 -22.08 -19.78
C VAL A 562 -22.76 -21.26 -20.84
N VAL A 563 -23.16 -21.37 -22.11
CA VAL A 563 -22.60 -20.55 -23.21
C VAL A 563 -22.88 -19.07 -22.96
N LEU A 564 -24.11 -18.73 -22.56
CA LEU A 564 -24.48 -17.35 -22.27
C LEU A 564 -23.71 -16.82 -21.07
N ALA A 565 -23.57 -17.60 -19.99
CA ALA A 565 -22.73 -17.24 -18.85
C ALA A 565 -21.26 -17.04 -19.27
N ALA A 566 -20.73 -17.89 -20.16
CA ALA A 566 -19.37 -17.76 -20.68
C ALA A 566 -19.21 -16.48 -21.51
N MET A 567 -20.14 -16.17 -22.40
CA MET A 567 -20.13 -14.93 -23.17
C MET A 567 -20.17 -13.71 -22.26
N VAL A 568 -21.11 -13.65 -21.31
CA VAL A 568 -21.20 -12.52 -20.36
C VAL A 568 -19.92 -12.41 -19.51
N GLY A 569 -19.35 -13.54 -19.10
CA GLY A 569 -18.08 -13.58 -18.37
C GLY A 569 -16.89 -13.06 -19.20
N LEU A 570 -16.76 -13.48 -20.46
CA LEU A 570 -15.71 -12.99 -21.37
C LEU A 570 -15.88 -11.49 -21.67
N SER A 571 -17.11 -11.04 -21.90
CA SER A 571 -17.39 -9.61 -22.11
C SER A 571 -17.02 -8.79 -20.88
N ALA A 572 -17.40 -9.25 -19.69
CA ALA A 572 -17.03 -8.61 -18.42
C ALA A 572 -15.51 -8.65 -18.15
N ALA A 573 -14.79 -9.62 -18.73
CA ALA A 573 -13.33 -9.66 -18.71
C ALA A 573 -12.65 -8.71 -19.70
N GLY A 574 -13.42 -8.03 -20.55
CA GLY A 574 -12.91 -7.06 -21.53
C GLY A 574 -12.59 -7.65 -22.90
N PHE A 575 -13.02 -8.90 -23.19
CA PHE A 575 -12.85 -9.48 -24.53
C PHE A 575 -13.91 -8.94 -25.49
N ASP A 576 -13.47 -8.54 -26.68
CA ASP A 576 -14.39 -8.18 -27.78
C ASP A 576 -15.03 -9.45 -28.37
N LEU A 577 -16.33 -9.59 -28.14
CA LEU A 577 -17.12 -10.73 -28.60
C LEU A 577 -17.70 -10.56 -30.00
N SER A 578 -17.43 -9.44 -30.69
CA SER A 578 -17.96 -9.16 -32.02
C SER A 578 -17.63 -10.29 -33.02
N SER A 579 -16.42 -10.84 -32.95
CA SER A 579 -15.99 -11.99 -33.77
C SER A 579 -16.68 -13.31 -33.39
N LEU A 580 -16.92 -13.55 -32.10
CA LEU A 580 -17.60 -14.73 -31.57
C LEU A 580 -19.10 -14.72 -31.88
N ALA A 581 -19.73 -13.55 -31.84
CA ALA A 581 -21.13 -13.36 -32.23
C ALA A 581 -21.37 -13.73 -33.70
N LEU A 582 -20.40 -13.44 -34.57
CA LEU A 582 -20.43 -13.77 -35.99
C LEU A 582 -20.37 -15.29 -36.22
N VAL A 583 -19.54 -16.02 -35.47
CA VAL A 583 -19.47 -17.49 -35.51
C VAL A 583 -20.73 -18.13 -34.92
N ALA A 584 -21.25 -17.61 -33.80
CA ALA A 584 -22.48 -18.11 -33.19
C ALA A 584 -23.70 -17.90 -34.12
N GLY A 585 -23.77 -16.76 -34.81
CA GLY A 585 -24.78 -16.49 -35.82
C GLY A 585 -24.72 -17.48 -36.99
N ALA A 586 -23.52 -17.79 -37.48
CA ALA A 586 -23.33 -18.78 -38.54
C ALA A 586 -23.72 -20.20 -38.10
N LEU A 587 -23.38 -20.60 -36.86
CA LEU A 587 -23.77 -21.90 -36.30
C LEU A 587 -25.29 -22.00 -36.10
N SER A 588 -25.95 -20.93 -35.65
CA SER A 588 -27.41 -20.88 -35.49
C SER A 588 -28.18 -20.97 -36.80
N LEU A 589 -27.56 -20.61 -37.93
CA LEU A 589 -28.17 -20.78 -39.25
C LEU A 589 -28.04 -22.22 -39.78
N GLY A 590 -27.07 -22.98 -39.26
CA GLY A 590 -26.78 -24.37 -39.65
C GLY A 590 -27.47 -25.44 -38.81
N ILE A 591 -27.97 -25.09 -37.61
CA ILE A 591 -28.84 -25.92 -36.75
C ILE A 591 -30.29 -25.58 -37.07
#